data_AF-A0A6L6IYR2-F1
#
_entry.id   AF-A0A6L6IYR2-F1
#
_cell.length_a   1.000
_cell.length_b   1.000
_cell.length_c   1.000
_cell.angle_alpha   90.00
_cell.angle_beta   90.00
_cell.angle_gamma   90.00
#
_symmetry.space_group_name_H-M   'P 1'
#
loop_
_entity.id
_entity.type
_entity.pdbx_description
1 polymer ?
#
loop_
_entity_poly.entity_id
_entity_poly.type
_entity_poly.pdbx_seq_one_letter_code
_entity_poly.pdbx_strand_id
1 'polypeptide(L)'
;MLRYLAPAALLAASGCTDVKRAYETPPVAVSTAQGAVTCQLYTPNAVLWDRALSKPATMSDADANRQCRAEGELRRGKSGTGSPDPS
;
A
#
# COMPACT_ATOMS: atom_id res chain seq x y z
N MET A 1 -37.24 34.45 -19.64
CA MET A 1 -35.84 33.96 -19.72
C MET A 1 -35.42 33.52 -18.34
N LEU A 2 -35.67 32.25 -17.98
CA LEU A 2 -35.35 31.71 -16.66
C LEU A 2 -33.95 31.09 -16.72
N ARG A 3 -32.97 31.77 -16.13
CA ARG A 3 -31.57 31.32 -16.06
C ARG A 3 -31.48 30.08 -15.18
N TYR A 4 -31.13 28.94 -15.77
CA TYR A 4 -30.72 27.75 -15.05
C TYR A 4 -29.44 28.06 -14.26
N LEU A 5 -29.56 28.22 -12.94
CA LEU A 5 -28.43 28.13 -12.04
C LEU A 5 -28.21 26.65 -11.75
N ALA A 6 -27.30 26.04 -12.50
CA ALA A 6 -26.82 24.69 -12.19
C ALA A 6 -26.13 24.73 -10.81
N PRO A 7 -26.59 23.94 -9.82
CA PRO A 7 -25.85 23.83 -8.58
C PRO A 7 -24.60 23.01 -8.87
N ALA A 8 -23.45 23.67 -8.83
CA ALA A 8 -22.16 23.01 -8.77
C ALA A 8 -22.12 22.22 -7.46
N ALA A 9 -22.39 20.92 -7.55
CA ALA A 9 -22.20 19.99 -6.46
C ALA A 9 -20.70 19.94 -6.14
N LEU A 10 -20.29 20.72 -5.14
CA LEU A 10 -19.01 20.60 -4.47
C LEU A 10 -18.98 19.21 -3.79
N LEU A 11 -18.49 18.21 -4.53
CA LEU A 11 -18.01 16.97 -3.95
C LEU A 11 -16.80 17.32 -3.08
N ALA A 12 -17.06 17.60 -1.80
CA ALA A 12 -16.03 17.60 -0.79
C ALA A 12 -15.52 16.14 -0.70
N ALA A 13 -14.46 15.83 -1.43
CA ALA A 13 -13.65 14.67 -1.14
C ALA A 13 -13.05 14.93 0.24
N SER A 14 -13.72 14.46 1.29
CA SER A 14 -13.09 14.25 2.58
C SER A 14 -11.99 13.22 2.32
N GLY A 15 -10.79 13.70 1.99
CA GLY A 15 -9.60 12.88 2.01
C GLY A 15 -9.52 12.32 3.41
N CYS A 16 -9.85 11.04 3.56
CA CYS A 16 -9.58 10.30 4.78
C CYS A 16 -8.12 10.58 5.10
N THR A 17 -7.85 11.33 6.17
CA THR A 17 -6.50 11.48 6.67
C THR A 17 -6.07 10.06 7.02
N ASP A 18 -5.29 9.47 6.13
CA ASP A 18 -4.66 8.19 6.32
C ASP A 18 -3.68 8.43 7.47
N VAL A 19 -4.17 8.34 8.71
CA VAL A 19 -3.35 8.41 9.92
C VAL A 19 -2.51 7.14 9.90
N LYS A 20 -1.49 7.15 9.05
CA LYS A 20 -0.47 6.12 8.99
C LYS A 20 0.15 6.09 10.36
N ARG A 21 0.09 4.92 10.97
CA ARG A 21 0.88 4.69 12.17
C ARG A 21 2.34 4.74 11.73
N ALA A 22 3.23 5.23 12.59
CA ALA A 22 4.66 5.42 12.27
C ALA A 22 5.38 4.13 11.81
N TYR A 23 4.73 2.98 11.94
CA TYR A 23 5.21 1.68 11.57
C TYR A 23 4.61 1.14 10.25
N GLU A 24 3.84 1.94 9.52
CA GLU A 24 3.24 1.61 8.23
C GLU A 24 3.81 2.47 7.10
N THR A 25 4.02 1.86 5.95
CA THR A 25 4.35 2.57 4.71
C THR A 25 3.08 3.06 4.00
N PRO A 26 3.17 4.01 3.06
CA PRO A 26 2.10 4.21 2.08
C PRO A 26 1.80 2.90 1.33
N PRO A 27 0.53 2.62 0.95
CA PRO A 27 0.19 1.41 0.23
C PRO A 27 1.04 1.22 -1.02
N VAL A 28 1.53 0.00 -1.23
CA VAL A 28 2.43 -0.36 -2.33
C VAL A 28 1.71 -1.24 -3.32
N ALA A 29 1.72 -0.89 -4.60
CA ALA A 29 1.26 -1.77 -5.66
C ALA A 29 2.38 -2.74 -6.08
N VAL A 30 2.13 -4.04 -5.97
CA VAL A 30 3.03 -5.12 -6.42
C VAL A 30 2.40 -5.77 -7.65
N SER A 31 3.13 -5.77 -8.76
CA SER A 31 2.67 -6.43 -9.99
C SER A 31 2.97 -7.93 -9.93
N THR A 32 1.97 -8.75 -10.25
CA THR A 32 2.10 -10.22 -10.28
C THR A 32 1.52 -10.76 -11.58
N ALA A 33 1.81 -12.02 -11.91
CA ALA A 33 1.24 -12.68 -13.08
C ALA A 33 -0.30 -12.76 -13.07
N GLN A 34 -0.93 -12.73 -11.89
CA GLN A 34 -2.38 -12.80 -11.72
C GLN A 34 -3.03 -11.41 -11.63
N GLY A 35 -2.24 -10.33 -11.67
CA GLY A 35 -2.68 -8.94 -11.54
C GLY A 35 -2.02 -8.21 -10.35
N ALA A 36 -2.35 -6.93 -10.19
CA ALA A 36 -1.77 -6.10 -9.15
C ALA A 36 -2.33 -6.43 -7.76
N VAL A 37 -1.46 -6.47 -6.75
CA VAL A 37 -1.81 -6.57 -5.32
C VAL A 37 -1.43 -5.24 -4.66
N THR A 38 -2.36 -4.64 -3.91
CA THR A 38 -2.02 -3.48 -3.07
C THR A 38 -1.66 -3.97 -1.69
N CYS A 39 -0.45 -3.68 -1.23
CA CYS A 39 0.11 -4.16 0.01
C CYS A 39 0.23 -3.03 1.04
N GLN A 40 -0.16 -3.32 2.28
CA GLN A 40 0.30 -2.57 3.44
C GLN A 40 1.59 -3.22 3.92
N LEU A 41 2.71 -2.51 3.82
CA LEU A 41 3.98 -2.95 4.39
C LEU A 41 4.24 -2.24 5.71
N TYR A 42 4.81 -2.98 6.65
CA TYR A 42 5.21 -2.55 7.97
C TYR A 42 6.72 -2.29 8.03
N THR A 43 7.25 -2.07 9.23
CA THR A 43 8.70 -1.86 9.42
C THR A 43 9.50 -3.10 8.98
N PRO A 44 10.80 -2.96 8.65
CA PRO A 44 11.64 -4.09 8.27
C PRO A 44 11.71 -5.22 9.31
N ASN A 45 11.44 -4.93 10.58
CA ASN A 45 11.42 -5.92 11.67
C ASN A 45 10.04 -6.59 11.84
N ALA A 46 9.04 -6.19 11.05
CA ALA A 46 7.66 -6.63 11.16
C ALA A 46 7.10 -7.17 9.82
N VAL A 47 7.96 -7.64 8.91
CA VAL A 47 7.55 -8.16 7.58
C VAL A 47 6.48 -9.25 7.68
N LEU A 48 6.46 -10.05 8.74
CA LEU A 48 5.42 -11.07 8.95
C LEU A 48 4.01 -10.48 9.07
N TRP A 49 3.88 -9.20 9.38
CA TRP A 49 2.60 -8.48 9.46
C TRP A 49 2.17 -7.89 8.11
N ASP A 50 3.03 -7.89 7.09
CA ASP A 50 2.70 -7.37 5.76
C ASP A 50 1.52 -8.13 5.16
N ARG A 51 0.56 -7.36 4.65
CA ARG A 51 -0.74 -7.89 4.23
C ARG A 51 -1.29 -7.16 3.01
N ALA A 52 -2.08 -7.88 2.23
CA ALA A 52 -2.82 -7.31 1.13
C ALA A 52 -3.99 -6.45 1.64
N LEU A 53 -4.11 -5.25 1.10
CA LEU A 53 -5.29 -4.38 1.20
C LEU A 53 -6.28 -4.67 0.07
N SER A 54 -5.77 -5.06 -1.10
CA SER A 54 -6.59 -5.51 -2.23
C SER A 54 -5.82 -6.50 -3.10
N LYS A 55 -6.56 -7.38 -3.78
CA LYS A 55 -6.03 -8.42 -4.67
C LYS A 55 -6.99 -8.72 -5.82
N PRO A 56 -6.51 -9.35 -6.91
CA PRO A 56 -7.38 -9.89 -7.95
C PRO A 56 -8.35 -10.93 -7.39
N ALA A 57 -9.56 -11.01 -7.95
CA ALA A 57 -10.59 -11.96 -7.49
C ALA A 57 -10.14 -13.44 -7.61
N THR A 58 -9.25 -13.72 -8.55
CA THR A 58 -8.70 -15.06 -8.83
C THR A 58 -7.54 -15.46 -7.90
N MET A 59 -7.07 -14.55 -7.04
CA MET A 59 -5.95 -14.80 -6.12
C MET A 59 -6.49 -15.11 -4.72
N SER A 60 -5.89 -16.05 -3.98
CA SER A 60 -6.26 -16.28 -2.57
C SER A 60 -5.69 -15.21 -1.65
N ASP A 61 -6.27 -15.02 -0.45
CA ASP A 61 -5.69 -14.10 0.55
C ASP A 61 -4.29 -14.54 0.99
N ALA A 62 -4.08 -15.85 1.10
CA ALA A 62 -2.79 -16.42 1.46
C ALA A 62 -1.71 -16.10 0.41
N ASP A 63 -2.05 -16.20 -0.88
CA ASP A 63 -1.16 -15.85 -1.98
C ASP A 63 -0.86 -14.36 -2.01
N ALA A 64 -1.88 -13.51 -1.87
CA ALA A 64 -1.69 -12.06 -1.86
C ALA A 64 -0.82 -11.60 -0.69
N ASN A 65 -1.06 -12.14 0.51
CA ASN A 65 -0.24 -11.84 1.68
C ASN A 65 1.21 -12.34 1.51
N ARG A 66 1.42 -13.48 0.84
CA ARG A 66 2.77 -13.95 0.50
C ARG A 66 3.50 -12.95 -0.41
N GLN A 67 2.81 -12.38 -1.40
CA GLN A 67 3.40 -11.36 -2.28
C GLN A 67 3.78 -10.10 -1.49
N CYS A 68 2.93 -9.64 -0.57
CA CYS A 68 3.24 -8.49 0.27
C CYS A 68 4.44 -8.73 1.19
N ARG A 69 4.53 -9.91 1.81
CA ARG A 69 5.71 -10.29 2.62
C ARG A 69 6.97 -10.37 1.77
N ALA A 70 6.88 -10.93 0.56
CA ALA A 70 8.03 -10.99 -0.35
C ALA A 70 8.54 -9.59 -0.72
N GLU A 71 7.65 -8.63 -0.97
CA GLU A 71 8.03 -7.24 -1.19
C GLU A 71 8.67 -6.61 0.06
N GLY A 72 8.12 -6.87 1.25
CA GLY A 72 8.72 -6.45 2.52
C GLY A 72 10.16 -6.96 2.70
N GLU A 73 10.39 -8.24 2.40
CA GLU A 73 11.72 -8.87 2.41
C GLU A 73 12.69 -8.22 1.42
N LEU A 74 12.24 -7.98 0.19
CA LEU A 74 13.05 -7.31 -0.83
C LEU A 74 13.48 -5.92 -0.40
N ARG A 75 12.59 -5.16 0.25
CA ARG A 75 12.90 -3.82 0.77
C ARG A 75 13.82 -3.87 1.98
N ARG A 76 13.62 -4.83 2.88
CA ARG A 76 14.54 -5.05 4.01
C ARG A 76 15.97 -5.29 3.54
N GLY A 77 16.17 -6.11 2.51
CA GLY A 77 17.48 -6.35 1.92
C GLY A 77 18.13 -5.11 1.29
N LYS A 78 17.33 -4.20 0.72
CA LYS A 78 17.81 -2.91 0.17
C LYS A 78 18.16 -1.90 1.26
N SER A 79 17.44 -1.89 2.39
CA SER A 79 17.77 -1.03 3.53
C SER A 79 19.09 -1.41 4.20
N GLY A 80 19.52 -2.68 4.09
CA GLY A 80 20.78 -3.17 4.67
C GLY A 80 22.04 -2.88 3.83
N THR A 81 21.90 -2.52 2.55
CA THR A 81 23.05 -2.33 1.63
C THR A 81 23.41 -0.86 1.37
N GLY A 82 22.82 0.07 2.13
CA GLY A 82 22.98 1.52 1.94
C GLY A 82 23.46 2.34 3.13
N SER A 83 23.77 1.71 4.28
CA SER A 83 24.39 2.44 5.40
C SER A 83 25.92 2.34 5.28
N PRO A 84 26.68 3.44 5.12
CA PRO A 84 28.08 3.42 5.50
C PRO A 84 28.13 3.08 6.98
N ASP A 85 28.67 1.91 7.28
CA ASP A 85 28.91 1.41 8.62
C ASP A 85 29.70 2.44 9.41
N PRO A 86 29.17 3.02 10.51
CA PRO A 86 29.95 3.80 11.42
C PRO A 86 29.94 3.07 12.76
N SER A 87 30.73 2.00 12.89
CA SER A 87 31.50 1.63 14.10
C SER A 87 32.14 0.25 13.95
#